data_AF-A0A536KU16-F1
#
_entry.id   AF-A0A536KU16-F1
#
_cell.length_a   1.000
_cell.length_b   1.000
_cell.length_c   1.000
_cell.angle_alpha   90.00
_cell.angle_beta   90.00
_cell.angle_gamma   90.00
#
_symmetry.space_group_name_H-M   'P 1'
#
loop_
_entity.id
_entity.type
_entity.pdbx_description
1 polymer ?
#
loop_
_entity_poly.entity_id
_entity_poly.type
_entity_poly.pdbx_seq_one_letter_code
_entity_poly.pdbx_strand_id
1 'polypeptide(L)'
;MEHPLLRFRLAGILLAIVIVVGVAGYMLIDGWNFLDSFYMVIMTIATVGYGEVHPQGPLGRIFTSGLIVVGVATMLYSFGVFASTLTDNALGEYRRQRRLQHDLDRLRDHFIICGYGRIGTQIVAEFEDHRVPYVVIDQTEEAVERIRAENRLHIEGDASKEEILKQAGIERARGLISAVDSDERAVYIVLAARAFNPDLYIVARAGRPDSIRRLELAGATRTISPYVMAGHRMAELAIRPAMVEVLDTLHHGEAGIGVEELV
;
A
#
# COMPACT_ATOMS: atom_id res chain seq x y z
N MET A 1 -5.28 7.67 -15.00
CA MET A 1 -6.16 7.47 -13.83
C MET A 1 -6.87 8.79 -13.56
N GLU A 2 -8.15 8.90 -13.92
CA GLU A 2 -8.92 10.13 -13.69
C GLU A 2 -9.15 10.33 -12.19
N HIS A 3 -8.89 11.53 -11.68
CA HIS A 3 -8.99 11.81 -10.24
C HIS A 3 -10.42 11.54 -9.73
N PRO A 4 -10.61 10.75 -8.64
CA PRO A 4 -11.92 10.47 -8.07
C PRO A 4 -12.67 11.74 -7.62
N LEU A 5 -11.92 12.79 -7.26
CA LEU A 5 -12.44 14.11 -6.92
C LEU A 5 -13.16 14.82 -8.09
N LEU A 6 -12.79 14.52 -9.35
CA LEU A 6 -13.42 15.11 -10.52
C LEU A 6 -14.83 14.52 -10.73
N ARG A 7 -14.97 13.20 -10.56
CA ARG A 7 -16.26 12.50 -10.68
C ARG A 7 -17.24 12.94 -9.59
N PHE A 8 -16.75 13.10 -8.36
CA PHE A 8 -17.55 13.65 -7.26
C PHE A 8 -18.03 15.09 -7.55
N ARG A 9 -17.13 15.96 -8.03
CA ARG A 9 -17.49 17.33 -8.42
C ARG A 9 -18.51 17.36 -9.56
N LEU A 10 -18.34 16.50 -10.56
CA LEU A 10 -19.24 16.42 -11.71
C LEU A 10 -20.64 15.94 -11.30
N ALA A 11 -20.74 14.93 -10.43
CA ALA A 11 -22.01 14.48 -9.87
C ALA A 11 -22.74 15.60 -9.09
N GLY A 12 -22.01 16.33 -8.23
CA GLY A 12 -22.56 17.47 -7.49
C GLY A 12 -23.04 18.61 -8.39
N ILE A 13 -22.28 18.94 -9.45
CA ILE A 13 -22.66 19.96 -10.43
C ILE A 13 -23.92 19.53 -11.19
N LEU A 14 -24.00 18.27 -11.61
CA LEU A 14 -25.13 17.76 -12.39
C LEU A 14 -26.42 17.76 -11.55
N LEU A 15 -26.34 17.35 -10.28
CA LEU A 15 -27.47 17.45 -9.34
C LEU A 15 -27.92 18.89 -9.12
N ALA A 16 -26.97 19.83 -8.95
CA ALA A 16 -27.28 21.25 -8.80
C ALA A 16 -27.98 21.82 -10.06
N ILE A 17 -27.54 21.44 -11.26
CA ILE A 17 -28.19 21.82 -12.52
C ILE A 17 -29.64 21.32 -12.55
N VAL A 18 -29.87 20.04 -12.22
CA VAL A 18 -31.23 19.48 -12.19
C VAL A 18 -32.12 20.23 -11.20
N ILE A 19 -31.60 20.57 -10.01
CA ILE A 19 -32.35 21.34 -9.01
C ILE A 19 -32.70 22.73 -9.55
N VAL A 20 -31.73 23.45 -10.11
CA VAL A 20 -31.94 24.81 -10.65
C VAL A 20 -32.93 24.79 -11.82
N VAL A 21 -32.80 23.85 -12.75
CA VAL A 21 -33.72 23.68 -13.88
C VAL A 21 -35.12 23.30 -13.40
N GLY A 22 -35.21 22.40 -12.41
CA GLY A 22 -36.48 22.03 -11.77
C GLY A 22 -37.20 23.23 -11.16
N VAL A 23 -36.48 24.02 -10.35
CA VAL A 23 -37.02 25.21 -9.68
C VAL A 23 -37.47 26.25 -10.70
N ALA A 24 -36.60 26.57 -11.67
CA ALA A 24 -36.92 27.53 -12.73
C ALA A 24 -38.12 27.06 -13.57
N GLY A 25 -38.21 25.76 -13.86
CA GLY A 25 -39.33 25.17 -14.59
C GLY A 25 -40.66 25.38 -13.88
N TYR A 26 -40.75 25.10 -12.58
CA TYR A 26 -41.98 25.33 -11.81
C TYR A 26 -42.31 26.82 -11.66
N MET A 27 -41.31 27.69 -11.50
CA MET A 27 -41.55 29.14 -11.43
C MET A 27 -42.04 29.73 -12.76
N LEU A 28 -41.55 29.22 -13.90
CA LEU A 28 -41.89 29.74 -15.24
C LEU A 28 -43.17 29.13 -15.82
N ILE A 29 -43.40 27.83 -15.60
CA ILE A 29 -44.53 27.09 -16.18
C ILE A 29 -45.77 27.25 -15.30
N ASP A 30 -45.63 26.99 -14.00
CA ASP A 30 -46.76 26.94 -13.07
C ASP A 30 -46.86 28.20 -12.18
N GLY A 31 -45.89 29.12 -12.27
CA GLY A 31 -45.92 30.42 -11.57
C GLY A 31 -45.71 30.33 -10.06
N TRP A 32 -45.12 29.23 -9.58
CA TRP A 32 -44.96 29.00 -8.14
C TRP A 32 -43.88 29.92 -7.54
N ASN A 33 -43.98 30.15 -6.22
CA ASN A 33 -42.91 30.83 -5.50
C ASN A 33 -41.67 29.92 -5.41
N PHE A 34 -40.49 30.54 -5.24
CA PHE A 34 -39.22 29.82 -5.19
C PHE A 34 -39.19 28.69 -4.15
N LEU A 35 -39.78 28.92 -2.97
CA LEU A 35 -39.75 27.97 -1.87
C LEU A 35 -40.57 26.71 -2.21
N ASP A 36 -41.76 26.88 -2.76
CA ASP A 36 -42.66 25.80 -3.16
C ASP A 36 -42.08 25.01 -4.34
N SER A 37 -41.49 25.70 -5.31
CA SER A 37 -40.77 25.07 -6.42
C SER A 37 -39.58 24.24 -5.93
N PHE A 38 -38.76 24.79 -5.04
CA PHE A 38 -37.61 24.09 -4.46
C PHE A 38 -38.03 22.88 -3.63
N TYR A 39 -39.07 23.05 -2.82
CA TYR A 39 -39.63 21.96 -2.02
C TYR A 39 -40.16 20.82 -2.89
N MET A 40 -40.90 21.14 -3.97
CA MET A 40 -41.39 20.14 -4.92
C MET A 40 -40.23 19.37 -5.56
N VAL A 41 -39.21 20.08 -6.08
CA VAL A 41 -38.05 19.46 -6.73
C VAL A 41 -37.32 18.50 -5.78
N ILE A 42 -37.11 18.89 -4.52
CA ILE A 42 -36.49 18.02 -3.52
C ILE A 42 -37.35 16.78 -3.28
N MET A 43 -38.66 16.92 -3.06
CA MET A 43 -39.54 15.77 -2.84
C MET A 43 -39.55 14.79 -4.02
N THR A 44 -39.49 15.33 -5.24
CA THR A 44 -39.45 14.56 -6.48
C THR A 44 -38.15 13.78 -6.63
N ILE A 45 -37.00 14.45 -6.51
CA ILE A 45 -35.67 13.84 -6.69
C ILE A 45 -35.35 12.87 -5.53
N ALA A 46 -35.80 13.19 -4.31
CA ALA A 46 -35.67 12.32 -3.14
C ALA A 46 -36.63 11.13 -3.15
N THR A 47 -37.47 10.99 -4.19
CA THR A 47 -38.43 9.88 -4.37
C THR A 47 -39.49 9.75 -3.25
N VAL A 48 -39.80 10.85 -2.55
CA VAL A 48 -40.78 10.84 -1.45
C VAL A 48 -42.21 10.84 -1.99
N GLY A 49 -42.53 11.75 -2.92
CA GLY A 49 -43.75 11.70 -3.73
C GLY A 49 -45.09 11.86 -2.98
N TYR A 50 -45.21 12.73 -1.97
CA TYR A 50 -46.46 12.95 -1.23
C TYR A 50 -47.62 13.59 -2.03
N GLY A 51 -47.36 14.09 -3.25
CA GLY A 51 -48.35 14.75 -4.11
C GLY A 51 -47.84 16.06 -4.72
N GLU A 52 -48.67 16.71 -5.54
CA GLU A 52 -48.40 18.04 -6.09
C GLU A 52 -48.59 19.11 -4.98
N VAL A 53 -47.64 20.05 -4.82
CA VAL A 53 -47.76 21.14 -3.82
C VAL A 53 -48.92 22.10 -4.16
N HIS A 54 -49.08 22.40 -5.45
CA HIS A 54 -50.23 23.14 -6.00
C HIS A 54 -50.77 22.38 -7.23
N PRO A 55 -52.04 22.61 -7.63
CA PRO A 55 -52.61 21.97 -8.80
C PRO A 55 -51.83 22.29 -10.08
N GLN A 56 -51.38 21.26 -10.80
CA GLN A 56 -50.61 21.42 -12.03
C GLN A 56 -51.47 21.34 -13.30
N GLY A 57 -51.11 22.15 -14.29
CA GLY A 57 -51.66 22.04 -15.64
C GLY A 57 -51.08 20.84 -16.41
N PRO A 58 -51.62 20.52 -17.60
CA PRO A 58 -51.10 19.43 -18.44
C PRO A 58 -49.60 19.55 -18.76
N LEU A 59 -49.11 20.79 -18.93
CA LEU A 59 -47.71 21.07 -19.25
C LEU A 59 -46.78 20.84 -18.04
N GLY A 60 -47.20 21.26 -16.84
CA GLY A 60 -46.47 21.04 -15.58
C GLY A 60 -46.31 19.56 -15.23
N ARG A 61 -47.31 18.72 -15.58
CA ARG A 61 -47.24 17.26 -15.40
C ARG A 61 -46.25 16.57 -16.35
N ILE A 62 -46.19 17.00 -17.61
CA ILE A 62 -45.20 16.49 -18.57
C ILE A 62 -43.80 16.88 -18.12
N PHE A 63 -43.62 18.13 -17.69
CA PHE A 63 -42.36 18.62 -17.12
C PHE A 63 -41.95 17.80 -15.88
N THR A 64 -42.86 17.63 -14.92
CA THR A 64 -42.61 16.85 -13.70
C THR A 64 -42.24 15.41 -14.01
N SER A 65 -42.91 14.77 -14.99
CA SER A 65 -42.57 13.42 -15.44
C SER A 65 -41.14 13.33 -15.97
N GLY A 66 -40.71 14.31 -16.78
CA GLY A 66 -39.33 14.39 -17.27
C GLY A 66 -38.32 14.66 -16.14
N LEU A 67 -38.66 15.56 -15.21
CA LEU A 67 -37.84 15.88 -14.05
C LEU A 67 -37.65 14.67 -13.13
N ILE A 68 -38.67 13.83 -12.95
CA ILE A 68 -38.56 12.57 -12.19
C ILE A 68 -37.51 11.67 -12.84
N VAL A 69 -37.62 11.39 -14.15
CA VAL A 69 -36.71 10.47 -14.84
C VAL A 69 -35.27 10.96 -14.76
N VAL A 70 -35.02 12.23 -15.08
CA VAL A 70 -33.67 12.81 -15.06
C VAL A 70 -33.14 12.96 -13.64
N GLY A 71 -33.99 13.43 -12.71
CA GLY A 71 -33.63 13.68 -11.33
C GLY A 71 -33.32 12.41 -10.55
N VAL A 72 -34.16 11.39 -10.67
CA VAL A 72 -33.91 10.09 -10.02
C VAL A 72 -32.67 9.42 -10.60
N ALA A 73 -32.48 9.44 -11.93
CA ALA A 73 -31.26 8.89 -12.55
C ALA A 73 -29.99 9.62 -12.05
N THR A 74 -30.04 10.95 -11.96
CA THR A 74 -28.95 11.78 -11.44
C THR A 74 -28.66 11.50 -9.97
N MET A 75 -29.71 11.33 -9.16
CA MET A 75 -29.60 11.03 -7.73
C MET A 75 -29.00 9.64 -7.50
N LEU A 76 -29.46 8.62 -8.25
CA LEU A 76 -28.90 7.26 -8.21
C LEU A 76 -27.43 7.25 -8.63
N TYR A 77 -27.07 7.96 -9.70
CA TYR A 77 -25.68 8.10 -10.13
C TYR A 77 -24.82 8.78 -9.06
N SER A 78 -25.30 9.89 -8.48
CA SER A 78 -24.59 10.63 -7.43
C SER A 78 -24.39 9.78 -6.17
N PHE A 79 -25.40 9.00 -5.78
CA PHE A 79 -25.30 8.06 -4.67
C PHE A 79 -24.29 6.93 -4.97
N GLY A 80 -24.26 6.41 -6.20
CA GLY A 80 -23.25 5.45 -6.63
C GLY A 80 -21.82 5.98 -6.54
N VAL A 81 -21.59 7.21 -7.00
CA VAL A 81 -20.28 7.89 -6.87
C VAL A 81 -19.94 8.15 -5.40
N PHE A 82 -20.92 8.56 -4.58
CA PHE A 82 -20.70 8.77 -3.15
C PHE A 82 -20.34 7.45 -2.43
N ALA A 83 -21.11 6.39 -2.67
CA ALA A 83 -20.85 5.06 -2.11
C ALA A 83 -19.49 4.52 -2.56
N SER A 84 -19.13 4.67 -3.84
CA SER A 84 -17.81 4.29 -4.32
C SER A 84 -16.71 5.11 -3.65
N THR A 85 -16.89 6.40 -3.38
CA THR A 85 -15.87 7.19 -2.65
C THR A 85 -15.77 6.88 -1.16
N LEU A 86 -16.83 6.38 -0.52
CA LEU A 86 -16.76 5.89 0.86
C LEU A 86 -16.06 4.54 0.95
N THR A 87 -16.16 3.73 -0.12
CA THR A 87 -15.58 2.39 -0.19
C THR A 87 -14.13 2.45 -0.72
N ASP A 88 -13.89 3.33 -1.69
CA ASP A 88 -12.57 3.63 -2.24
C ASP A 88 -11.82 4.46 -1.20
N ASN A 89 -10.93 3.78 -0.49
CA ASN A 89 -9.93 4.37 0.38
C ASN A 89 -8.92 5.25 -0.38
N ALA A 90 -9.25 5.78 -1.57
CA ALA A 90 -8.38 6.55 -2.46
C ALA A 90 -7.82 7.82 -1.80
N LEU A 91 -8.58 8.46 -0.90
CA LEU A 91 -8.06 9.56 -0.07
C LEU A 91 -7.07 9.07 1.00
N GLY A 92 -7.30 7.87 1.54
CA GLY A 92 -6.41 7.18 2.48
C GLY A 92 -5.11 6.78 1.81
N GLU A 93 -5.15 6.18 0.63
CA GLU A 93 -3.99 5.77 -0.15
C GLU A 93 -3.12 6.95 -0.57
N TYR A 94 -3.74 8.05 -1.05
CA TYR A 94 -2.99 9.25 -1.43
C TYR A 94 -2.28 9.90 -0.22
N ARG A 95 -2.96 9.95 0.94
CA ARG A 95 -2.35 10.42 2.19
C ARG A 95 -1.28 9.47 2.70
N ARG A 96 -1.50 8.16 2.59
CA ARG A 96 -0.56 7.13 3.01
C ARG A 96 0.71 7.16 2.16
N GLN A 97 0.59 7.30 0.84
CA GLN A 97 1.74 7.42 -0.05
C GLN A 97 2.59 8.66 0.28
N ARG A 98 1.95 9.81 0.56
CA ARG A 98 2.68 11.01 1.01
C ARG A 98 3.37 10.83 2.36
N ARG A 99 2.76 10.12 3.31
CA ARG A 99 3.38 9.80 4.60
C ARG A 99 4.57 8.86 4.43
N LEU A 100 4.39 7.77 3.67
CA LEU A 100 5.46 6.84 3.33
C LEU A 100 6.66 7.56 2.73
N GLN A 101 6.42 8.44 1.75
CA GLN A 101 7.51 9.19 1.10
C GLN A 101 8.22 10.14 2.06
N HIS A 102 7.47 10.83 2.92
CA HIS A 102 8.05 11.68 3.96
C HIS A 102 8.86 10.89 4.99
N ASP A 103 8.41 9.70 5.37
CA ASP A 103 9.13 8.82 6.29
C ASP A 103 10.43 8.29 5.66
N LEU A 104 10.38 7.89 4.37
CA LEU A 104 11.54 7.48 3.57
C LEU A 104 12.63 8.57 3.46
N ASP A 105 12.24 9.83 3.25
CA ASP A 105 13.19 10.94 3.14
C ASP A 105 13.95 11.21 4.45
N ARG A 106 13.31 10.92 5.59
CA ARG A 106 13.87 11.13 6.93
C ARG A 106 14.71 9.96 7.43
N LEU A 107 14.60 8.78 6.81
CA LEU A 107 15.42 7.63 7.19
C LEU A 107 16.91 7.88 6.97
N ARG A 108 17.67 7.52 7.99
CA ARG A 108 19.13 7.60 8.10
C ARG A 108 19.56 6.40 8.94
N ASP A 109 20.76 5.87 8.67
CA ASP A 109 21.34 4.78 9.46
C ASP A 109 20.43 3.54 9.60
N HIS A 110 19.73 3.25 8.49
CA HIS A 110 18.74 2.19 8.35
C HIS A 110 19.20 1.10 7.38
N PHE A 111 18.51 -0.02 7.36
CA PHE A 111 18.76 -1.09 6.40
C PHE A 111 17.77 -1.09 5.25
N ILE A 112 18.25 -1.48 4.07
CA ILE A 112 17.41 -1.71 2.89
C ILE A 112 17.29 -3.22 2.68
N ILE A 113 16.06 -3.74 2.69
CA ILE A 113 15.78 -5.16 2.47
C ILE A 113 15.19 -5.32 1.07
N CYS A 114 15.97 -5.87 0.15
CA CYS A 114 15.56 -6.10 -1.22
C CYS A 114 14.92 -7.50 -1.35
N GLY A 115 13.61 -7.54 -1.54
CA GLY A 115 12.81 -8.74 -1.63
C GLY A 115 12.05 -9.03 -0.34
N TYR A 116 10.75 -9.21 -0.46
CA TYR A 116 9.80 -9.53 0.61
C TYR A 116 9.16 -10.92 0.41
N GLY A 117 9.99 -11.85 -0.08
CA GLY A 117 9.64 -13.27 -0.14
C GLY A 117 9.84 -13.97 1.20
N ARG A 118 9.94 -15.30 1.16
CA ARG A 118 10.06 -16.17 2.35
C ARG A 118 11.19 -15.77 3.31
N ILE A 119 12.34 -15.35 2.78
CA ILE A 119 13.48 -14.94 3.61
C ILE A 119 13.34 -13.48 4.02
N GLY A 120 12.92 -12.60 3.11
CA GLY A 120 12.69 -11.19 3.41
C GLY A 120 11.74 -10.98 4.58
N THR A 121 10.65 -11.75 4.64
CA THR A 121 9.67 -11.69 5.73
C THR A 121 10.27 -12.09 7.08
N GLN A 122 11.20 -13.06 7.10
CA GLN A 122 11.86 -13.49 8.34
C GLN A 122 12.90 -12.46 8.80
N ILE A 123 13.65 -11.86 7.88
CA ILE A 123 14.57 -10.75 8.18
C ILE A 123 13.81 -9.58 8.79
N VAL A 124 12.66 -9.23 8.22
CA VAL A 124 11.82 -8.14 8.72
C VAL A 124 11.31 -8.45 10.14
N ALA A 125 10.85 -9.67 10.41
CA ALA A 125 10.42 -10.06 11.75
C ALA A 125 11.55 -9.90 12.79
N GLU A 126 12.74 -10.42 12.47
CA GLU A 126 13.93 -10.31 13.33
C GLU A 126 14.30 -8.83 13.59
N PHE A 127 14.18 -7.98 12.56
CA PHE A 127 14.50 -6.57 12.65
C PHE A 127 13.48 -5.80 13.49
N GLU A 128 12.21 -6.17 13.43
CA GLU A 128 11.17 -5.60 14.29
C GLU A 128 11.39 -5.99 15.76
N ASP A 129 11.74 -7.25 16.04
CA ASP A 129 12.04 -7.75 17.38
C ASP A 129 13.22 -6.99 18.00
N HIS A 130 14.24 -6.67 17.20
CA HIS A 130 15.42 -5.90 17.61
C HIS A 130 15.29 -4.38 17.41
N ARG A 131 14.13 -3.89 16.96
CA ARG A 131 13.84 -2.47 16.69
C ARG A 131 14.86 -1.80 15.74
N VAL A 132 15.34 -2.54 14.76
CA VAL A 132 16.28 -2.05 13.74
C VAL A 132 15.50 -1.27 12.66
N PRO A 133 15.85 0.00 12.34
CA PRO A 133 15.19 0.75 11.28
C PRO A 133 15.42 0.14 9.90
N TYR A 134 14.36 -0.05 9.10
CA TYR A 134 14.47 -0.61 7.76
C TYR A 134 13.45 -0.04 6.75
N VAL A 135 13.71 -0.30 5.47
CA VAL A 135 12.77 -0.17 4.36
C VAL A 135 12.83 -1.42 3.49
N VAL A 136 11.68 -1.88 3.02
CA VAL A 136 11.58 -3.03 2.11
C VAL A 136 11.41 -2.57 0.67
N ILE A 137 12.05 -3.24 -0.28
CA ILE A 137 11.84 -3.03 -1.71
C ILE A 137 11.37 -4.34 -2.34
N ASP A 138 10.20 -4.33 -2.98
CA ASP A 138 9.73 -5.45 -3.81
C ASP A 138 8.90 -4.92 -4.99
N GLN A 139 8.81 -5.70 -6.06
CA GLN A 139 8.05 -5.35 -7.27
C GLN A 139 6.86 -6.28 -7.52
N THR A 140 6.75 -7.36 -6.76
CA THR A 140 5.73 -8.38 -6.97
C THR A 140 4.44 -7.92 -6.29
N GLU A 141 3.33 -7.93 -7.02
CA GLU A 141 2.03 -7.49 -6.51
C GLU A 141 1.65 -8.20 -5.19
N GLU A 142 1.82 -9.52 -5.14
CA GLU A 142 1.60 -10.33 -3.92
C GLU A 142 2.41 -9.82 -2.71
N ALA A 143 3.70 -9.53 -2.92
CA ALA A 143 4.58 -9.05 -1.86
C ALA A 143 4.14 -7.65 -1.39
N VAL A 144 3.85 -6.76 -2.34
CA VAL A 144 3.42 -5.40 -2.07
C VAL A 144 2.09 -5.36 -1.30
N GLU A 145 1.11 -6.17 -1.70
CA GLU A 145 -0.17 -6.28 -0.99
C GLU A 145 0.03 -6.72 0.47
N ARG A 146 0.89 -7.71 0.71
CA ARG A 146 1.20 -8.20 2.07
C ARG A 146 1.87 -7.13 2.93
N ILE A 147 2.90 -6.47 2.42
CA ILE A 147 3.56 -5.36 3.13
C ILE A 147 2.55 -4.25 3.43
N ARG A 148 1.67 -3.94 2.46
CA ARG A 148 0.64 -2.91 2.63
C ARG A 148 -0.34 -3.28 3.74
N ALA A 149 -0.79 -4.53 3.80
CA ALA A 149 -1.68 -5.03 4.85
C ALA A 149 -1.04 -4.99 6.24
N GLU A 150 0.26 -5.28 6.33
CA GLU A 150 1.06 -5.23 7.57
C GLU A 150 1.51 -3.81 7.94
N ASN A 151 1.17 -2.80 7.13
CA ASN A 151 1.53 -1.39 7.32
C ASN A 151 3.04 -1.14 7.51
N ARG A 152 3.87 -1.89 6.80
CA ARG A 152 5.33 -1.77 6.83
C ARG A 152 5.84 -0.77 5.80
N LEU A 153 6.99 -0.15 6.10
CA LEU A 153 7.61 0.83 5.22
C LEU A 153 8.22 0.14 3.99
N HIS A 154 7.83 0.60 2.80
CA HIS A 154 8.28 -0.02 1.56
C HIS A 154 8.32 0.91 0.37
N ILE A 155 9.03 0.43 -0.66
CA ILE A 155 9.06 0.98 -2.00
C ILE A 155 8.66 -0.13 -2.96
N GLU A 156 7.68 0.16 -3.81
CA GLU A 156 7.27 -0.70 -4.90
C GLU A 156 8.18 -0.47 -6.10
N GLY A 157 9.00 -1.46 -6.46
CA GLY A 157 9.92 -1.36 -7.58
C GLY A 157 11.01 -2.42 -7.61
N ASP A 158 11.73 -2.48 -8.73
CA ASP A 158 12.87 -3.38 -8.89
C ASP A 158 14.10 -2.80 -8.20
N ALA A 159 14.59 -3.48 -7.16
CA ALA A 159 15.78 -3.07 -6.42
C ALA A 159 17.07 -3.07 -7.26
N SER A 160 17.08 -3.65 -8.46
CA SER A 160 18.21 -3.55 -9.39
C SER A 160 18.29 -2.20 -10.10
N LYS A 161 17.24 -1.38 -10.03
CA LYS A 161 17.20 -0.05 -10.64
C LYS A 161 17.76 1.01 -9.71
N GLU A 162 18.61 1.87 -10.27
CA GLU A 162 19.25 2.96 -9.53
C GLU A 162 18.25 3.92 -8.89
N GLU A 163 17.16 4.24 -9.58
CA GLU A 163 16.15 5.17 -9.09
C GLU A 163 15.48 4.65 -7.81
N ILE A 164 15.25 3.33 -7.75
CA ILE A 164 14.61 2.66 -6.61
C ILE A 164 15.55 2.63 -5.40
N LEU A 165 16.85 2.34 -5.61
CA LEU A 165 17.85 2.38 -4.53
C LEU A 165 18.07 3.81 -4.01
N LYS A 166 18.05 4.82 -4.88
CA LYS A 166 18.09 6.23 -4.48
C LYS A 166 16.89 6.62 -3.63
N GLN A 167 15.68 6.23 -4.03
CA GLN A 167 14.46 6.45 -3.26
C GLN A 167 14.54 5.78 -1.88
N ALA A 168 15.14 4.59 -1.79
CA ALA A 168 15.36 3.88 -0.53
C ALA A 168 16.45 4.51 0.36
N GLY A 169 17.18 5.50 -0.15
CA GLY A 169 18.24 6.17 0.60
C GLY A 169 19.51 5.34 0.73
N ILE A 170 19.93 4.65 -0.32
CA ILE A 170 21.12 3.80 -0.33
C ILE A 170 22.41 4.51 0.14
N GLU A 171 22.60 5.78 -0.21
CA GLU A 171 23.77 6.59 0.16
C GLU A 171 23.88 6.85 1.68
N ARG A 172 22.76 6.74 2.39
CA ARG A 172 22.60 7.07 3.81
C ARG A 172 22.19 5.86 4.66
N ALA A 173 22.14 4.68 4.02
CA ALA A 173 21.80 3.42 4.66
C ALA A 173 23.02 2.86 5.42
N ARG A 174 22.75 2.18 6.53
CA ARG A 174 23.75 1.40 7.28
C ARG A 174 24.16 0.15 6.51
N GLY A 175 23.20 -0.48 5.83
CA GLY A 175 23.44 -1.71 5.09
C GLY A 175 22.30 -2.08 4.16
N LEU A 176 22.56 -3.08 3.32
CA LEU A 176 21.58 -3.65 2.40
C LEU A 176 21.58 -5.17 2.51
N ILE A 177 20.39 -5.75 2.51
CA ILE A 177 20.18 -7.19 2.49
C ILE A 177 19.47 -7.56 1.19
N SER A 178 20.14 -8.31 0.32
CA SER A 178 19.54 -8.85 -0.90
C SER A 178 18.93 -10.21 -0.61
N ALA A 179 17.60 -10.27 -0.44
CA ALA A 179 16.82 -11.47 -0.15
C ALA A 179 16.04 -12.01 -1.36
N VAL A 180 16.24 -11.43 -2.55
CA VAL A 180 15.59 -11.85 -3.80
C VAL A 180 15.88 -13.32 -4.15
N ASP A 181 14.95 -13.99 -4.84
CA ASP A 181 15.11 -15.39 -5.24
C ASP A 181 16.04 -15.61 -6.45
N SER A 182 16.25 -14.59 -7.29
CA SER A 182 17.15 -14.67 -8.47
C SER A 182 18.57 -14.26 -8.10
N ASP A 183 19.51 -15.19 -8.31
CA ASP A 183 20.94 -14.94 -8.12
C ASP A 183 21.46 -13.84 -9.06
N GLU A 184 20.95 -13.80 -10.29
CA GLU A 184 21.33 -12.80 -11.29
C GLU A 184 20.90 -11.41 -10.84
N ARG A 185 19.65 -11.25 -10.38
CA ARG A 185 19.14 -9.98 -9.84
C ARG A 185 19.91 -9.59 -8.58
N ALA A 186 20.23 -10.54 -7.70
CA ALA A 186 21.03 -10.28 -6.51
C ALA A 186 22.40 -9.70 -6.87
N VAL A 187 23.08 -10.23 -7.90
CA VAL A 187 24.36 -9.66 -8.39
C VAL A 187 24.19 -8.21 -8.86
N TYR A 188 23.16 -7.91 -9.66
CA TYR A 188 22.90 -6.54 -10.10
C TYR A 188 22.61 -5.58 -8.94
N ILE A 189 21.79 -6.00 -7.97
CA ILE A 189 21.50 -5.21 -6.76
C ILE A 189 22.79 -4.89 -6.00
N VAL A 190 23.65 -5.90 -5.80
CA VAL A 190 24.93 -5.73 -5.09
C VAL A 190 25.85 -4.76 -5.84
N LEU A 191 25.99 -4.90 -7.17
CA LEU A 191 26.79 -3.99 -7.99
C LEU A 191 26.27 -2.55 -7.92
N ALA A 192 24.96 -2.35 -8.07
CA ALA A 192 24.34 -1.03 -8.00
C ALA A 192 24.50 -0.40 -6.62
N ALA A 193 24.27 -1.18 -5.55
CA ALA A 193 24.47 -0.73 -4.17
C ALA A 193 25.92 -0.29 -3.91
N ARG A 194 26.89 -1.05 -4.41
CA ARG A 194 28.32 -0.70 -4.31
C ARG A 194 28.70 0.54 -5.09
N ALA A 195 28.09 0.75 -6.26
CA ALA A 195 28.32 1.95 -7.05
C ALA A 195 27.85 3.22 -6.31
N PHE A 196 26.74 3.15 -5.56
CA PHE A 196 26.26 4.27 -4.75
C PHE A 196 27.03 4.46 -3.45
N ASN A 197 27.37 3.37 -2.78
CA ASN A 197 28.03 3.42 -1.48
C ASN A 197 29.09 2.31 -1.40
N PRO A 198 30.37 2.64 -1.68
CA PRO A 198 31.47 1.69 -1.65
C PRO A 198 31.66 0.99 -0.30
N ASP A 199 31.29 1.65 0.81
CA ASP A 199 31.52 1.18 2.18
C ASP A 199 30.27 0.53 2.83
N LEU A 200 29.13 0.49 2.14
CA LEU A 200 27.87 -0.08 2.64
C LEU A 200 28.05 -1.50 3.20
N TYR A 201 27.40 -1.91 4.28
CA TYR A 201 27.45 -3.32 4.67
C TYR A 201 26.42 -4.13 3.87
N ILE A 202 26.85 -5.05 3.00
CA ILE A 202 25.94 -5.79 2.11
C ILE A 202 25.92 -7.27 2.47
N VAL A 203 24.72 -7.78 2.80
CA VAL A 203 24.47 -9.21 2.98
C VAL A 203 23.64 -9.72 1.80
N ALA A 204 24.15 -10.67 1.04
CA ALA A 204 23.44 -11.22 -0.11
C ALA A 204 23.03 -12.66 0.13
N ARG A 205 21.80 -13.00 -0.28
CA ARG A 205 21.36 -14.38 -0.42
C ARG A 205 21.89 -14.96 -1.73
N ALA A 206 22.49 -16.15 -1.64
CA ALA A 206 22.81 -17.01 -2.78
C ALA A 206 21.87 -18.22 -2.81
N GLY A 207 21.02 -18.30 -3.82
CA GLY A 207 20.16 -19.46 -4.09
C GLY A 207 20.97 -20.70 -4.49
N ARG A 208 22.12 -20.51 -5.16
CA ARG A 208 23.03 -21.61 -5.53
C ARG A 208 24.42 -21.44 -4.92
N PRO A 209 25.15 -22.54 -4.64
CA PRO A 209 26.50 -22.49 -4.10
C PRO A 209 27.51 -21.75 -5.01
N ASP A 210 27.38 -21.88 -6.33
CA ASP A 210 28.26 -21.23 -7.31
C ASP A 210 28.06 -19.70 -7.36
N SER A 211 26.88 -19.21 -6.97
CA SER A 211 26.56 -17.79 -6.92
C SER A 211 27.23 -17.06 -5.76
N ILE A 212 27.68 -17.78 -4.72
CA ILE A 212 28.37 -17.18 -3.56
C ILE A 212 29.56 -16.35 -4.03
N ARG A 213 30.45 -16.96 -4.82
CA ARG A 213 31.66 -16.28 -5.31
C ARG A 213 31.33 -15.13 -6.25
N ARG A 214 30.26 -15.23 -7.04
CA ARG A 214 29.83 -14.13 -7.94
C ARG A 214 29.36 -12.91 -7.15
N LEU A 215 28.60 -13.12 -6.07
CA LEU A 215 28.11 -12.06 -5.20
C LEU A 215 29.25 -11.39 -4.41
N GLU A 216 30.21 -12.18 -3.91
CA GLU A 216 31.41 -11.64 -3.25
C GLU A 216 32.24 -10.79 -4.22
N LEU A 217 32.47 -11.27 -5.45
CA LEU A 217 33.18 -10.51 -6.49
C LEU A 217 32.43 -9.24 -6.92
N ALA A 218 31.09 -9.25 -6.87
CA ALA A 218 30.27 -8.06 -7.09
C ALA A 218 30.36 -7.04 -5.94
N GLY A 219 30.92 -7.43 -4.78
CA GLY A 219 31.13 -6.58 -3.62
C GLY A 219 30.18 -6.86 -2.44
N ALA A 220 29.50 -8.01 -2.40
CA ALA A 220 28.80 -8.41 -1.18
C ALA A 220 29.81 -8.59 -0.04
N THR A 221 29.52 -8.00 1.13
CA THR A 221 30.39 -8.12 2.31
C THR A 221 30.28 -9.51 2.92
N ARG A 222 29.06 -10.05 2.92
CA ARG A 222 28.76 -11.43 3.31
C ARG A 222 27.75 -12.02 2.35
N THR A 223 27.92 -13.31 2.08
CA THR A 223 26.97 -14.07 1.28
C THR A 223 26.51 -15.29 2.06
N ILE A 224 25.20 -15.52 2.06
CA ILE A 224 24.56 -16.62 2.77
C ILE A 224 23.86 -17.50 1.74
N SER A 225 24.08 -18.81 1.79
CA SER A 225 23.27 -19.78 1.03
C SER A 225 22.33 -20.53 1.96
N PRO A 226 21.06 -20.11 2.07
CA PRO A 226 20.11 -20.68 3.03
C PRO A 226 19.88 -22.17 2.81
N TYR A 227 19.84 -22.63 1.56
CA TYR A 227 19.61 -24.04 1.25
C TYR A 227 20.78 -24.93 1.66
N VAL A 228 22.02 -24.45 1.47
CA VAL A 228 23.21 -25.18 1.92
C VAL A 228 23.24 -25.23 3.45
N MET A 229 22.95 -24.10 4.12
CA MET A 229 22.90 -24.05 5.58
C MET A 229 21.82 -24.96 6.15
N ALA A 230 20.60 -24.90 5.61
CA ALA A 230 19.50 -25.75 6.05
C ALA A 230 19.81 -27.24 5.82
N GLY A 231 20.34 -27.60 4.65
CA GLY A 231 20.74 -28.98 4.35
C GLY A 231 21.84 -29.50 5.27
N HIS A 232 22.86 -28.67 5.53
CA HIS A 232 23.93 -29.02 6.47
C HIS A 232 23.36 -29.22 7.88
N ARG A 233 22.50 -28.32 8.34
CA ARG A 233 21.87 -28.39 9.65
C ARG A 233 20.99 -29.63 9.82
N MET A 234 20.21 -29.99 8.81
CA MET A 234 19.40 -31.21 8.82
C MET A 234 20.26 -32.46 8.93
N ALA A 235 21.38 -32.51 8.20
CA ALA A 235 22.33 -33.62 8.29
C ALA A 235 22.97 -33.70 9.67
N GLU A 236 23.39 -32.57 10.26
CA GLU A 236 23.97 -32.53 11.61
C GLU A 236 22.99 -33.01 12.67
N LEU A 237 21.71 -32.60 12.60
CA LEU A 237 20.67 -33.07 13.51
C LEU A 237 20.44 -34.58 13.39
N ALA A 238 20.52 -35.14 12.19
CA ALA A 238 20.37 -36.58 11.99
C ALA A 238 21.57 -37.40 12.49
N ILE A 239 22.79 -36.87 12.36
CA ILE A 239 24.03 -37.57 12.73
C ILE A 239 24.37 -37.36 14.22
N ARG A 240 24.15 -36.15 14.75
CA ARG A 240 24.58 -35.71 16.10
C ARG A 240 23.55 -34.78 16.78
N PRO A 241 22.33 -35.24 17.08
CA PRO A 241 21.26 -34.40 17.63
C PRO A 241 21.64 -33.68 18.94
N ALA A 242 22.26 -34.39 19.89
CA ALA A 242 22.62 -33.83 21.20
C ALA A 242 23.63 -32.66 21.12
N MET A 243 24.54 -32.67 20.15
CA MET A 243 25.51 -31.58 19.95
C MET A 243 24.81 -30.30 19.48
N VAL A 244 23.81 -30.46 18.63
CA VAL A 244 23.07 -29.34 18.04
C VAL A 244 22.18 -28.67 19.08
N GLU A 245 21.50 -29.45 19.94
CA GLU A 245 20.66 -28.93 21.02
C GLU A 245 21.45 -28.09 22.04
N VAL A 246 22.66 -28.53 22.39
CA VAL A 246 23.54 -27.75 23.28
C VAL A 246 23.92 -26.41 22.64
N LEU A 247 24.26 -26.40 21.35
CA LEU A 247 24.62 -25.17 20.65
C LEU A 247 23.44 -24.20 20.56
N ASP A 248 22.22 -24.70 20.33
CA ASP A 248 21.01 -23.88 20.32
C ASP A 248 20.70 -23.28 21.68
N THR A 249 20.91 -24.06 22.75
CA THR A 249 20.75 -23.56 24.12
C THR A 249 21.73 -22.42 24.42
N LEU A 250 22.95 -22.48 23.88
CA LEU A 250 23.94 -21.41 24.03
C LEU A 250 23.58 -20.17 23.21
N HIS A 251 23.12 -20.33 21.96
CA HIS A 251 22.74 -19.20 21.12
C HIS A 251 21.44 -18.50 21.59
N HIS A 252 20.49 -19.23 22.18
CA HIS A 252 19.26 -18.66 22.74
C HIS A 252 19.39 -18.27 24.23
N GLY A 253 20.45 -18.73 24.91
CA GLY A 253 20.67 -18.53 26.35
C GLY A 253 21.08 -17.12 26.78
N GLU A 254 21.45 -16.23 25.85
CA GLU A 254 21.75 -14.82 26.16
C GLU A 254 20.50 -13.95 26.38
N ALA A 255 19.28 -14.48 26.17
CA ALA A 255 18.04 -13.69 26.26
C ALA A 255 17.10 -14.04 27.44
N GLY A 256 17.46 -14.94 28.38
CA GLY A 256 16.44 -15.37 29.35
C GLY A 256 16.83 -16.23 30.56
N ILE A 257 18.04 -16.17 31.08
CA ILE A 257 18.33 -16.79 32.39
C ILE A 257 18.32 -15.70 33.47
N GLY A 258 17.10 -15.35 33.90
CA GLY A 258 16.90 -14.79 35.23
C GLY A 258 17.26 -15.88 36.23
N VAL A 259 18.32 -15.65 36.99
CA VAL A 259 18.69 -16.45 38.15
C VAL A 259 17.56 -16.31 39.17
N GLU A 260 16.62 -17.25 39.21
CA GLU A 260 15.87 -17.53 40.43
C GLU A 260 16.79 -18.36 41.33
N GLU A 261 17.57 -17.64 42.14
CA GLU A 261 18.15 -18.19 43.36
C GLU A 261 17.00 -18.67 44.25
N LEU A 262 16.92 -19.99 44.45
CA LEU A 262 16.25 -20.57 45.59
C LEU A 262 16.95 -20.09 46.87
N VAL A 263 16.28 -19.21 47.61
CA VAL A 263 16.40 -19.06 49.07
C VAL A 263 15.01 -19.01 49.67
#